data_AF-A0A401WQ03-F1
#
_entry.id   AF-A0A401WQ03-F1
#
_cell.length_a   1.000
_cell.length_b   1.000
_cell.length_c   1.000
_cell.angle_alpha   90.00
_cell.angle_beta   90.00
_cell.angle_gamma   90.00
#
_symmetry.space_group_name_H-M   'P 1'
#
loop_
_entity.id
_entity.type
_entity.pdbx_description
1 polymer ?
#
loop_
_entity_poly.entity_id
_entity_poly.type
_entity_poly.pdbx_seq_one_letter_code
_entity_poly.pdbx_strand_id
1 'polypeptide(L)'
;MDIEVIGQKYWLYGIRGTVKDVQKWTSTSVQSSGGSLQRVADGVYHMNAPQISSTTNQHQEFWIVSASGREWKVAGNYDVRAGQTAFVIWGNIKGNNSGYNLVIKNDTTGSTWTNADSLHGKINRFGTGNLTFRYLIAMVIGVLFITITSHPRYYHDGAMYVGDIVVPCIMWVLFMMVIGFFHLVRKIRANQKKALSEILNVIDKNPQFVKSLEA
;
A
#
# COMPACT_ATOMS: atom_id res chain seq x y z
N MET A 1 -6.69 23.82 3.31
CA MET A 1 -5.62 24.37 2.44
C MET A 1 -5.52 23.53 1.19
N ASP A 2 -5.48 24.14 0.01
CA ASP A 2 -5.29 23.41 -1.25
C ASP A 2 -3.81 23.43 -1.66
N ILE A 3 -3.29 22.29 -2.10
CA ILE A 3 -1.90 22.09 -2.54
C ILE A 3 -1.87 21.28 -3.83
N GLU A 4 -0.74 21.27 -4.54
CA GLU A 4 -0.53 20.38 -5.67
C GLU A 4 0.44 19.27 -5.29
N VAL A 5 0.01 18.02 -5.44
CA VAL A 5 0.80 16.82 -5.13
C VAL A 5 0.86 15.97 -6.38
N ILE A 6 2.06 15.80 -6.96
CA ILE A 6 2.27 15.01 -8.18
C ILE A 6 1.25 15.37 -9.30
N GLY A 7 1.09 16.68 -9.58
CA GLY A 7 0.21 17.16 -10.65
C GLY A 7 -1.29 17.03 -10.36
N GLN A 8 -1.70 16.77 -9.11
CA GLN A 8 -3.10 16.70 -8.69
C GLN A 8 -3.36 17.71 -7.57
N LYS A 9 -4.48 18.43 -7.66
CA LYS A 9 -4.92 19.34 -6.59
C LYS A 9 -5.44 18.53 -5.40
N TYR A 10 -4.84 18.73 -4.24
CA TYR A 10 -5.15 18.07 -2.98
C TYR A 10 -5.63 19.11 -1.98
N TRP A 11 -6.68 18.84 -1.22
CA TRP A 11 -7.01 19.62 -0.05
C TRP A 11 -6.44 18.93 1.20
N LEU A 12 -5.97 19.74 2.13
CA LEU A 12 -5.48 19.36 3.44
C LEU A 12 -6.29 20.10 4.50
N TYR A 13 -6.79 19.34 5.47
CA TYR A 13 -7.31 19.83 6.73
C TYR A 13 -6.57 19.16 7.87
N GLY A 14 -6.69 19.71 9.06
CA GLY A 14 -6.11 19.09 10.22
C GLY A 14 -6.69 19.65 11.50
N ILE A 15 -6.21 19.10 12.60
CA ILE A 15 -6.51 19.53 13.95
C ILE A 15 -5.26 19.40 14.79
N ARG A 16 -5.04 20.37 15.68
CA ARG A 16 -4.00 20.34 16.71
C ARG A 16 -4.67 20.52 18.05
N GLY A 17 -4.33 19.66 19.00
CA GLY A 17 -5.03 19.65 20.28
C GLY A 17 -4.46 18.66 21.27
N THR A 18 -5.17 18.52 22.39
CA THR A 18 -4.82 17.56 23.45
C THR A 18 -5.44 16.21 23.14
N VAL A 19 -4.65 15.14 23.30
CA VAL A 19 -5.12 13.77 23.18
C VAL A 19 -5.99 13.42 24.40
N LYS A 20 -7.20 12.92 24.14
CA LYS A 20 -8.18 12.48 25.13
C LYS A 20 -8.64 11.06 24.82
N ASP A 21 -9.10 10.37 25.86
CA ASP A 21 -9.77 9.06 25.79
C ASP A 21 -9.04 8.03 24.92
N VAL A 22 -7.76 7.79 25.26
CA VAL A 22 -6.95 6.76 24.59
C VAL A 22 -7.44 5.38 25.01
N GLN A 23 -8.10 4.68 24.08
CA GLN A 23 -8.53 3.31 24.23
C GLN A 23 -7.60 2.39 23.45
N LYS A 24 -7.06 1.35 24.08
CA LYS A 24 -6.26 0.31 23.44
C LYS A 24 -6.88 -1.05 23.70
N TRP A 25 -6.97 -1.89 22.68
CA TRP A 25 -7.43 -3.27 22.83
C TRP A 25 -6.72 -4.18 21.84
N THR A 26 -6.74 -5.49 22.12
CA THR A 26 -6.18 -6.51 21.24
C THR A 26 -7.25 -7.47 20.79
N SER A 27 -7.18 -7.90 19.53
CA SER A 27 -8.04 -8.95 18.98
C SER A 27 -7.16 -10.09 18.52
N THR A 28 -7.35 -11.29 19.08
CA THR A 28 -6.61 -12.48 18.68
C THR A 28 -7.52 -13.41 17.91
N SER A 29 -7.21 -13.64 16.64
CA SER A 29 -7.86 -14.65 15.81
C SER A 29 -7.05 -15.93 15.86
N VAL A 30 -7.67 -17.04 16.24
CA VAL A 30 -7.05 -18.37 16.26
C VAL A 30 -7.67 -19.19 15.14
N GLN A 31 -6.83 -19.72 14.27
CA GLN A 31 -7.22 -20.61 13.18
C GLN A 31 -6.56 -21.96 13.38
N SER A 32 -7.34 -23.02 13.22
CA SER A 32 -6.84 -24.39 13.20
C SER A 32 -6.96 -24.91 11.78
N SER A 33 -5.86 -25.42 11.21
CA SER A 33 -5.85 -26.03 9.89
C SER A 33 -5.23 -27.44 9.94
N GLY A 34 -5.80 -28.36 9.16
CA GLY A 34 -5.36 -29.75 9.14
C GLY A 34 -5.85 -30.57 10.33
N GLY A 35 -5.14 -31.66 10.60
CA GLY A 35 -5.59 -32.75 11.46
C GLY A 35 -6.10 -33.91 10.62
N SER A 36 -5.41 -35.05 10.64
CA SER A 36 -5.85 -36.24 9.91
C SER A 36 -5.57 -37.50 10.70
N LEU A 37 -6.50 -38.45 10.61
CA LEU A 37 -6.33 -39.80 11.09
C LEU A 37 -6.22 -40.71 9.87
N GLN A 38 -5.05 -41.29 9.64
CA GLN A 38 -4.85 -42.27 8.58
C GLN A 38 -4.66 -43.66 9.20
N ARG A 39 -5.43 -44.63 8.71
CA ARG A 39 -5.25 -46.04 9.06
C ARG A 39 -4.05 -46.56 8.27
N VAL A 40 -3.01 -47.01 8.98
CA VAL A 40 -1.77 -47.50 8.38
C VAL A 40 -1.80 -49.03 8.24
N ALA A 41 -2.49 -49.72 9.16
CA ALA A 41 -2.76 -51.16 9.09
C ALA A 41 -4.00 -51.52 9.91
N ASP A 42 -4.42 -52.80 9.89
CA ASP A 42 -5.51 -53.29 10.73
C ASP A 42 -5.20 -53.04 12.22
N GLY A 43 -6.02 -52.21 12.87
CA GLY A 43 -5.82 -51.81 14.26
C GLY A 43 -4.76 -50.73 14.51
N VAL A 44 -4.04 -50.26 13.48
CA VAL A 44 -2.97 -49.24 13.63
C VAL A 44 -3.35 -47.95 12.90
N TYR A 45 -3.43 -46.86 13.66
CA TYR A 45 -3.75 -45.52 13.16
C TYR A 45 -2.59 -44.56 13.40
N HIS A 46 -2.35 -43.69 12.44
CA HIS A 46 -1.45 -42.56 12.54
C HIS A 46 -2.28 -41.27 12.60
N MET A 47 -2.02 -40.44 13.61
CA MET A 47 -2.71 -39.18 13.81
C MET A 47 -1.74 -38.03 13.58
N ASN A 48 -2.07 -37.15 12.64
CA ASN A 48 -1.41 -35.85 12.50
C ASN A 48 -2.21 -34.83 13.31
N ALA A 49 -1.53 -34.12 14.21
CA ALA A 49 -2.14 -33.04 14.96
C ALA A 49 -2.50 -31.87 14.02
N PRO A 50 -3.60 -31.15 14.30
CA PRO A 50 -3.91 -29.92 13.59
C PRO A 50 -2.86 -28.84 13.88
N GLN A 51 -2.55 -28.04 12.88
CA GLN A 51 -1.70 -26.86 13.05
C GLN A 51 -2.56 -25.70 13.54
N ILE A 52 -2.18 -25.12 14.66
CA ILE A 52 -2.82 -23.93 15.22
C ILE A 52 -1.99 -22.72 14.84
N SER A 53 -2.62 -21.71 14.23
CA SER A 53 -2.05 -20.39 14.01
C SER A 53 -2.87 -19.35 14.77
N SER A 54 -2.18 -18.37 15.36
CA SER A 54 -2.84 -17.26 16.08
C SER A 54 -2.30 -15.94 15.57
N THR A 55 -3.21 -15.03 15.22
CA THR A 55 -2.88 -13.67 14.79
C THR A 55 -3.45 -12.68 15.79
N THR A 56 -2.59 -11.95 16.49
CA THR A 56 -2.99 -10.87 17.41
C THR A 56 -2.87 -9.52 16.72
N ASN A 57 -3.98 -8.80 16.62
CA ASN A 57 -4.08 -7.44 16.12
C ASN A 57 -4.19 -6.46 17.29
N GLN A 58 -3.39 -5.41 17.26
CA GLN A 58 -3.48 -4.30 18.21
C GLN A 58 -4.31 -3.19 17.61
N HIS A 59 -5.23 -2.67 18.41
CA HIS A 59 -6.12 -1.57 18.04
C HIS A 59 -5.96 -0.44 19.05
N GLN A 60 -6.05 0.78 18.56
CA GLN A 60 -6.04 1.96 19.39
C GLN A 60 -6.92 3.03 18.76
N GLU A 61 -7.68 3.70 19.61
CA GLU A 61 -8.50 4.85 19.27
C GLU A 61 -8.27 5.95 20.29
N PHE A 62 -8.36 7.20 19.86
CA PHE A 62 -8.30 8.36 20.73
C PHE A 62 -8.94 9.57 20.06
N TRP A 63 -9.24 10.58 20.86
CA TRP A 63 -9.73 11.86 20.39
C TRP A 63 -8.63 12.91 20.48
N ILE A 64 -8.58 13.80 19.51
CA ILE A 64 -7.84 15.06 19.62
C ILE A 64 -8.86 16.16 19.78
N VAL A 65 -8.73 16.93 20.87
CA VAL A 65 -9.59 18.05 21.18
C VAL A 65 -8.78 19.34 21.07
N SER A 66 -9.14 20.21 20.11
CA SER A 66 -8.50 21.52 19.94
C SER A 66 -8.91 22.48 21.05
N ALA A 67 -8.19 23.61 21.17
CA ALA A 67 -8.55 24.67 22.11
C ALA A 67 -9.92 25.29 21.81
N SER A 68 -10.36 25.26 20.55
CA SER A 68 -11.69 25.70 20.12
C SER A 68 -12.83 24.71 20.42
N GLY A 69 -12.52 23.52 20.94
CA GLY A 69 -13.50 22.47 21.20
C GLY A 69 -13.85 21.61 19.99
N ARG A 70 -13.14 21.75 18.86
CA ARG A 70 -13.25 20.80 17.74
C ARG A 70 -12.67 19.47 18.19
N GLU A 71 -13.32 18.39 17.83
CA GLU A 71 -12.89 17.04 18.16
C GLU A 71 -12.67 16.23 16.89
N TRP A 72 -11.65 15.38 16.90
CA TRP A 72 -11.38 14.44 15.82
C TRP A 72 -10.99 13.09 16.38
N LYS A 73 -11.71 12.04 15.95
CA LYS A 73 -11.38 10.67 16.31
C LYS A 73 -10.28 10.14 15.41
N VAL A 74 -9.26 9.56 16.02
CA VAL A 74 -8.16 8.90 15.34
C VAL A 74 -8.20 7.42 15.69
N ALA A 75 -8.10 6.57 14.68
CA ALA A 75 -7.91 5.14 14.83
C ALA A 75 -6.56 4.72 14.23
N GLY A 76 -5.81 3.90 14.95
CA GLY A 76 -4.52 3.37 14.55
C GLY A 76 -3.57 3.23 15.74
N ASN A 77 -2.43 2.57 15.52
CA ASN A 77 -1.46 2.29 16.58
C ASN A 77 -0.37 3.37 16.59
N TYR A 78 -0.46 4.29 17.55
CA TYR A 78 0.42 5.45 17.66
C TYR A 78 0.88 5.60 19.11
N ASP A 79 2.15 5.96 19.31
CA ASP A 79 2.69 6.22 20.65
C ASP A 79 2.25 7.59 21.16
N VAL A 80 0.96 7.68 21.51
CA VAL A 80 0.32 8.82 22.14
C VAL A 80 -0.30 8.41 23.47
N ARG A 81 -0.32 9.35 24.41
CA ARG A 81 -0.94 9.21 25.74
C ARG A 81 -1.90 10.37 25.98
N ALA A 82 -2.92 10.13 26.80
CA ALA A 82 -3.85 11.18 27.20
C ALA A 82 -3.10 12.35 27.85
N GLY A 83 -3.49 13.58 27.51
CA GLY A 83 -2.84 14.81 27.98
C GLY A 83 -1.66 15.30 27.13
N GLN A 84 -1.17 14.50 26.17
CA GLN A 84 -0.15 14.96 25.22
C GLN A 84 -0.76 15.85 24.14
N THR A 85 0.05 16.72 23.55
CA THR A 85 -0.34 17.55 22.41
C THR A 85 0.04 16.84 21.13
N ALA A 86 -0.93 16.70 20.22
CA ALA A 86 -0.71 16.12 18.91
C ALA A 86 -1.47 16.90 17.84
N PHE A 87 -1.03 16.78 16.60
CA PHE A 87 -1.83 17.16 15.46
C PHE A 87 -2.00 16.02 14.47
N VAL A 88 -3.14 16.05 13.78
CA VAL A 88 -3.48 15.13 12.71
C VAL A 88 -3.84 15.95 11.50
N ILE A 89 -3.35 15.49 10.35
CA ILE A 89 -3.64 16.09 9.06
C ILE A 89 -4.25 15.01 8.19
N TRP A 90 -5.40 15.33 7.60
CA TRP A 90 -6.12 14.49 6.66
C TRP A 90 -6.38 15.27 5.38
N GLY A 91 -6.60 14.55 4.30
CA GLY A 91 -6.77 15.18 3.00
C GLY A 91 -7.17 14.23 1.91
N ASN A 92 -7.64 14.80 0.80
CA ASN A 92 -7.90 14.07 -0.42
C ASN A 92 -7.72 14.95 -1.66
N ILE A 93 -7.84 14.36 -2.84
CA ILE A 93 -7.94 15.08 -4.10
C ILE A 93 -9.16 15.98 -4.07
N LYS A 94 -9.01 17.20 -4.60
CA LYS A 94 -10.09 18.16 -4.77
C LYS A 94 -11.25 17.54 -5.56
N GLY A 95 -12.45 17.66 -5.00
CA GLY A 95 -13.68 17.03 -5.50
C GLY A 95 -14.09 15.77 -4.75
N ASN A 96 -13.26 15.22 -3.84
CA ASN A 96 -13.68 14.22 -2.88
C ASN A 96 -13.83 14.85 -1.49
N ASN A 97 -14.99 14.70 -0.85
CA ASN A 97 -15.27 15.31 0.45
C ASN A 97 -14.83 14.44 1.65
N SER A 98 -14.48 13.18 1.39
CA SER A 98 -13.96 12.26 2.40
C SER A 98 -12.44 12.21 2.33
N GLY A 99 -11.74 12.43 3.44
CA GLY A 99 -10.29 12.37 3.53
C GLY A 99 -9.85 11.34 4.55
N TYR A 100 -8.69 10.73 4.31
CA TYR A 100 -8.07 9.81 5.25
C TYR A 100 -6.93 10.50 6.00
N ASN A 101 -6.59 10.01 7.18
CA ASN A 101 -5.45 10.51 7.96
C ASN A 101 -4.14 10.27 7.17
N LEU A 102 -3.37 11.33 6.92
CA LEU A 102 -2.12 11.30 6.15
C LEU A 102 -0.91 11.40 7.07
N VAL A 103 -0.97 12.31 8.04
CA VAL A 103 0.14 12.61 8.96
C VAL A 103 -0.43 12.75 10.37
N ILE A 104 0.25 12.14 11.33
CA ILE A 104 0.03 12.33 12.76
C ILE A 104 1.36 12.70 13.39
N LYS A 105 1.40 13.77 14.17
CA LYS A 105 2.59 14.16 14.91
C LYS A 105 2.24 14.36 16.37
N ASN A 106 3.00 13.71 17.24
CA ASN A 106 2.98 13.97 18.67
C ASN A 106 3.99 15.09 18.95
N ASP A 107 3.49 16.27 19.27
CA ASP A 107 4.36 17.43 19.54
C ASP A 107 5.10 17.27 20.87
N THR A 108 4.56 16.50 21.82
CA THR A 108 5.19 16.25 23.11
C THR A 108 6.43 15.34 22.98
N THR A 109 6.38 14.33 22.11
CA THR A 109 7.51 13.38 21.92
C THR A 109 8.34 13.67 20.67
N GLY A 110 7.85 14.51 19.76
CA GLY A 110 8.44 14.75 18.44
C GLY A 110 8.19 13.62 17.42
N SER A 111 7.48 12.56 17.81
CA SER A 111 7.21 11.40 16.95
C SER A 111 6.25 11.77 15.82
N THR A 112 6.55 11.33 14.60
CA THR A 112 5.72 11.58 13.41
C THR A 112 5.43 10.25 12.70
N TRP A 113 4.15 10.04 12.39
CA TRP A 113 3.66 8.89 11.63
C TRP A 113 3.00 9.37 10.35
N THR A 114 3.29 8.68 9.26
CA THR A 114 2.65 8.92 7.97
C THR A 114 1.94 7.67 7.51
N ASN A 115 0.80 7.84 6.84
CA ASN A 115 0.06 6.75 6.24
C ASN A 115 0.14 6.87 4.72
N ALA A 116 0.90 5.99 4.08
CA ALA A 116 1.07 5.98 2.64
C ALA A 116 -0.14 5.36 1.91
N ASP A 117 -0.87 4.48 2.59
CA ASP A 117 -2.00 3.75 2.01
C ASP A 117 -3.28 4.59 1.99
N SER A 118 -3.33 5.65 2.79
CA SER A 118 -4.41 6.65 2.79
C SER A 118 -4.34 7.64 1.62
N LEU A 119 -3.27 7.63 0.82
CA LEU A 119 -3.17 8.43 -0.39
C LEU A 119 -4.13 7.94 -1.47
N HIS A 120 -4.79 8.88 -2.14
CA HIS A 120 -5.74 8.57 -3.19
C HIS A 120 -5.10 7.78 -4.35
N GLY A 121 -5.84 6.81 -4.91
CA GLY A 121 -5.34 5.90 -5.96
C GLY A 121 -4.77 6.59 -7.20
N LYS A 122 -5.25 7.80 -7.54
CA LYS A 122 -4.69 8.62 -8.63
C LYS A 122 -3.25 9.08 -8.38
N ILE A 123 -2.88 9.36 -7.11
CA ILE A 123 -1.49 9.68 -6.74
C ILE A 123 -0.65 8.42 -6.82
N ASN A 124 -1.11 7.32 -6.22
CA ASN A 124 -0.39 6.05 -6.21
C ASN A 124 -0.10 5.55 -7.64
N ARG A 125 -1.08 5.66 -8.54
CA ARG A 125 -0.98 5.22 -9.94
C ARG A 125 -0.50 6.32 -10.91
N PHE A 126 0.03 7.43 -10.41
CA PHE A 126 0.50 8.50 -11.29
C PHE A 126 1.61 7.96 -12.22
N GLY A 127 1.40 8.16 -13.53
CA GLY A 127 2.32 7.72 -14.57
C GLY A 127 2.45 6.20 -14.74
N THR A 128 1.59 5.37 -14.14
CA THR A 128 1.62 3.91 -14.36
C THR A 128 1.14 3.53 -15.75
N GLY A 129 0.21 4.29 -16.36
CA GLY A 129 -0.27 4.02 -17.72
C GLY A 129 0.85 4.00 -18.78
N ASN A 130 1.76 4.98 -18.74
CA ASN A 130 2.93 5.02 -19.62
C ASN A 130 3.88 3.83 -19.35
N LEU A 131 4.02 3.42 -18.08
CA LEU A 131 4.81 2.24 -17.73
C LEU A 131 4.21 0.97 -18.35
N THR A 132 2.91 0.74 -18.13
CA THR A 132 2.19 -0.41 -18.68
C THR A 132 2.29 -0.45 -20.20
N PHE A 133 2.12 0.68 -20.87
CA PHE A 133 2.24 0.78 -22.32
C PHE A 133 3.64 0.39 -22.83
N ARG A 134 4.71 0.83 -22.16
CA ARG A 134 6.08 0.44 -22.50
C ARG A 134 6.31 -1.07 -22.37
N TYR A 135 5.78 -1.70 -21.32
CA TYR A 135 5.90 -3.15 -21.15
C TYR A 135 5.09 -3.93 -22.20
N LEU A 136 3.91 -3.45 -22.57
CA LEU A 136 3.12 -4.06 -23.65
C LEU A 136 3.88 -4.02 -24.99
N ILE A 137 4.48 -2.88 -25.34
CA ILE A 137 5.31 -2.76 -26.54
C ILE A 137 6.50 -3.73 -26.47
N ALA A 138 7.20 -3.78 -25.33
CA ALA A 138 8.36 -4.66 -25.17
C ALA A 138 7.97 -6.16 -25.25
N MET A 139 6.77 -6.54 -24.80
CA MET A 139 6.23 -7.89 -24.99
C MET A 139 6.04 -8.20 -26.48
N VAL A 140 5.37 -7.31 -27.22
CA VAL A 140 5.13 -7.50 -28.67
C VAL A 140 6.44 -7.58 -29.44
N ILE A 141 7.38 -6.67 -29.20
CA ILE A 141 8.70 -6.67 -29.85
C ILE A 141 9.46 -7.96 -29.56
N GLY A 142 9.45 -8.44 -28.31
CA GLY A 142 10.14 -9.67 -27.96
C GLY A 142 9.52 -10.92 -28.61
N VAL A 143 8.19 -11.00 -28.69
CA VAL A 143 7.50 -12.10 -29.41
C VAL A 143 7.84 -12.09 -30.91
N LEU A 144 7.81 -10.91 -31.54
CA LEU A 144 8.23 -10.79 -32.94
C LEU A 144 9.69 -11.21 -33.13
N PHE A 145 10.59 -10.79 -32.24
CA PHE A 145 12.00 -11.16 -32.27
C PHE A 145 12.22 -12.68 -32.14
N ILE A 146 11.55 -13.33 -31.18
CA ILE A 146 11.61 -14.79 -31.01
C ILE A 146 11.10 -15.50 -32.27
N THR A 147 10.02 -15.00 -32.87
CA THR A 147 9.41 -15.60 -34.07
C THR A 147 10.33 -15.49 -35.29
N ILE A 148 10.99 -14.34 -35.50
CA ILE A 148 11.93 -14.10 -36.62
C ILE A 148 13.23 -14.90 -36.43
N THR A 149 13.79 -14.94 -35.23
CA THR A 149 15.08 -15.62 -34.97
C THR A 149 14.96 -17.14 -34.98
N SER A 150 13.77 -17.65 -34.66
CA SER A 150 13.52 -19.09 -34.66
C SER A 150 13.13 -19.62 -36.05
N HIS A 151 12.71 -18.74 -36.99
CA HIS A 151 12.34 -19.08 -38.37
C HIS A 151 13.27 -20.09 -39.08
N PRO A 152 14.60 -19.88 -39.09
CA PRO A 152 15.53 -20.79 -39.78
C PRO A 152 15.67 -22.19 -39.15
N ARG A 153 15.14 -22.41 -37.93
CA ARG A 153 15.22 -23.71 -37.23
C ARG A 153 13.99 -24.60 -37.40
N TYR A 154 12.90 -24.09 -38.01
CA TYR A 154 11.63 -24.82 -38.13
C TYR A 154 11.57 -25.84 -39.28
N TYR A 155 12.56 -25.83 -40.17
CA TYR A 155 12.63 -26.77 -41.29
C TYR A 155 13.70 -27.83 -41.03
N HIS A 156 13.57 -28.58 -39.94
CA HIS A 156 14.23 -29.87 -39.81
C HIS A 156 13.16 -30.96 -40.02
N ASP A 157 13.36 -31.79 -41.05
CA ASP A 157 12.58 -33.00 -41.35
C ASP A 157 11.10 -32.83 -41.76
N GLY A 158 10.68 -31.64 -42.17
CA GLY A 158 9.36 -31.42 -42.81
C GLY A 158 8.17 -31.36 -41.85
N ALA A 159 8.39 -31.36 -40.53
CA ALA A 159 7.37 -31.19 -39.52
C ALA A 159 7.57 -29.88 -38.73
N MET A 160 6.54 -29.05 -38.66
CA MET A 160 6.57 -27.79 -37.90
C MET A 160 6.48 -28.06 -36.40
N TYR A 161 7.58 -27.94 -35.67
CA TYR A 161 7.58 -27.99 -34.20
C TYR A 161 7.07 -26.67 -33.62
N VAL A 162 5.75 -26.55 -33.50
CA VAL A 162 5.06 -25.39 -32.91
C VAL A 162 5.53 -25.09 -31.47
N GLY A 163 5.97 -26.12 -30.74
CA GLY A 163 6.49 -26.01 -29.37
C GLY A 163 7.69 -25.06 -29.24
N ASP A 164 8.58 -25.03 -30.25
CA ASP A 164 9.80 -24.22 -30.21
C ASP A 164 9.55 -22.72 -30.38
N ILE A 165 8.36 -22.30 -30.86
CA ILE A 165 7.94 -20.89 -30.83
C ILE A 165 7.12 -20.59 -29.58
N VAL A 166 6.14 -21.44 -29.31
CA VAL A 166 5.07 -21.13 -28.36
C VAL A 166 5.61 -21.08 -26.94
N VAL A 167 6.46 -22.04 -26.56
CA VAL A 167 7.05 -22.09 -25.21
C VAL A 167 7.89 -20.84 -24.91
N PRO A 168 8.88 -20.43 -25.74
CA PRO A 168 9.66 -19.23 -25.44
C PRO A 168 8.84 -17.93 -25.50
N CYS A 169 7.83 -17.84 -26.37
CA CYS A 169 6.92 -16.69 -26.39
C CYS A 169 6.12 -16.58 -25.08
N ILE A 170 5.57 -17.68 -24.58
CA ILE A 170 4.85 -17.70 -23.29
C ILE A 170 5.80 -17.32 -22.15
N MET A 171 6.99 -17.93 -22.11
CA MET A 171 7.99 -17.65 -21.08
C MET A 171 8.43 -16.18 -21.10
N TRP A 172 8.61 -15.59 -22.28
CA TRP A 172 8.93 -14.17 -22.43
C TRP A 172 7.83 -13.26 -21.87
N VAL A 173 6.58 -13.55 -22.23
CA VAL A 173 5.42 -12.78 -21.76
C VAL A 173 5.27 -12.87 -20.23
N LEU A 174 5.41 -14.08 -19.65
CA LEU A 174 5.40 -14.29 -18.20
C LEU A 174 6.54 -13.54 -17.51
N PHE A 175 7.76 -13.63 -18.04
CA PHE A 175 8.93 -12.92 -17.52
C PHE A 175 8.72 -11.40 -17.51
N MET A 176 8.21 -10.84 -18.60
CA MET A 176 7.92 -9.41 -18.71
C MET A 176 6.77 -8.97 -17.79
N MET A 177 5.77 -9.82 -17.56
CA MET A 177 4.72 -9.56 -16.58
C MET A 177 5.29 -9.46 -15.16
N VAL A 178 6.17 -10.39 -14.77
CA VAL A 178 6.81 -10.38 -13.44
C VAL A 178 7.66 -9.12 -13.25
N ILE A 179 8.51 -8.78 -14.22
CA ILE A 179 9.33 -7.56 -14.16
C ILE A 179 8.45 -6.31 -14.12
N GLY A 180 7.44 -6.24 -14.99
CA GLY A 180 6.49 -5.13 -15.05
C GLY A 180 5.76 -4.94 -13.72
N PHE A 181 5.36 -6.03 -13.06
CA PHE A 181 4.74 -6.01 -11.75
C PHE A 181 5.67 -5.43 -10.68
N PHE A 182 6.92 -5.90 -10.58
CA PHE A 182 7.89 -5.36 -9.62
C PHE A 182 8.17 -3.87 -9.86
N HIS A 183 8.29 -3.45 -11.12
CA HIS A 183 8.50 -2.06 -11.46
C HIS A 183 7.28 -1.20 -11.11
N LEU A 184 6.06 -1.71 -11.34
CA LEU A 184 4.81 -1.07 -10.94
C LEU A 184 4.77 -0.84 -9.43
N VAL A 185 5.04 -1.89 -8.64
CA VAL A 185 5.07 -1.81 -7.17
C VAL A 185 6.12 -0.80 -6.70
N ARG A 186 7.32 -0.83 -7.29
CA ARG A 186 8.40 0.13 -6.96
C ARG A 186 7.97 1.57 -7.27
N LYS A 187 7.30 1.80 -8.40
CA LYS A 187 6.82 3.12 -8.80
C LYS A 187 5.71 3.63 -7.88
N ILE A 188 4.77 2.77 -7.49
CA ILE A 188 3.72 3.13 -6.52
C ILE A 188 4.35 3.57 -5.19
N ARG A 189 5.30 2.78 -4.66
CA ARG A 189 6.02 3.14 -3.42
C ARG A 189 6.81 4.44 -3.56
N ALA A 190 7.43 4.69 -4.71
CA ALA A 190 8.14 5.94 -4.98
C ALA A 190 7.18 7.14 -5.02
N ASN A 191 6.02 6.99 -5.67
CA ASN A 191 4.98 8.01 -5.72
C ASN A 191 4.44 8.31 -4.31
N GLN A 192 4.17 7.28 -3.51
CA GLN A 192 3.73 7.44 -2.11
C GLN A 192 4.76 8.22 -1.28
N LYS A 193 6.04 7.83 -1.34
CA LYS A 193 7.13 8.54 -0.64
C LYS A 193 7.25 9.99 -1.08
N LYS A 194 7.19 10.24 -2.39
CA LYS A 194 7.27 11.59 -2.95
C LYS A 194 6.08 12.45 -2.49
N ALA A 195 4.87 11.93 -2.60
CA ALA A 195 3.65 12.63 -2.18
C ALA A 195 3.67 12.98 -0.68
N LEU A 196 4.02 12.02 0.18
CA LEU A 196 4.14 12.28 1.62
C LEU A 196 5.24 13.29 1.93
N SER A 197 6.38 13.23 1.24
CA SER A 197 7.45 14.22 1.42
C SER A 197 7.02 15.63 0.99
N GLU A 198 6.26 15.76 -0.10
CA GLU A 198 5.69 17.04 -0.55
C GLU A 198 4.70 17.57 0.49
N ILE A 199 3.81 16.73 1.01
CA ILE A 199 2.85 17.09 2.06
C ILE A 199 3.58 17.57 3.32
N LEU A 200 4.54 16.80 3.84
CA LEU A 200 5.34 17.17 5.02
C LEU A 200 6.08 18.48 4.80
N ASN A 201 6.74 18.65 3.65
CA ASN A 201 7.44 19.88 3.31
C ASN A 201 6.50 21.09 3.27
N VAL A 202 5.27 20.93 2.78
CA VAL A 202 4.30 22.04 2.75
C VAL A 202 3.80 22.37 4.16
N ILE A 203 3.59 21.36 5.01
CA ILE A 203 3.22 21.56 6.41
C ILE A 203 4.32 22.34 7.15
N ASP A 204 5.57 21.91 7.02
CA ASP A 204 6.70 22.54 7.70
C ASP A 204 6.97 23.97 7.19
N LYS A 205 6.77 24.22 5.89
CA LYS A 205 6.96 25.56 5.29
C LYS A 205 5.80 26.51 5.53
N ASN A 206 4.64 26.04 5.99
CA ASN A 206 3.45 26.88 6.20
C ASN A 206 3.06 26.95 7.68
N PRO A 207 3.74 27.81 8.48
CA PRO A 207 3.42 27.96 9.89
C PRO A 207 2.02 28.55 10.12
N GLN A 208 1.45 29.29 9.16
CA GLN A 208 0.08 29.77 9.26
C GLN A 208 -0.93 28.62 9.20
N PHE A 209 -0.67 27.62 8.35
CA PHE A 209 -1.49 26.41 8.32
C PHE A 209 -1.43 25.67 9.66
N VAL A 210 -0.24 25.47 10.23
CA VAL A 210 -0.09 24.83 11.54
C VAL A 210 -0.84 25.58 12.64
N LYS A 211 -0.77 26.93 12.65
CA LYS A 211 -1.55 27.76 13.58
C LYS A 211 -3.05 27.61 13.36
N SER A 212 -3.51 27.47 12.11
CA SER A 212 -4.93 27.26 11.81
C SER A 212 -5.48 25.93 12.32
N LEU A 213 -4.62 24.97 12.69
CA LEU A 213 -5.05 23.69 13.24
C LEU A 213 -5.52 23.79 14.70
N GLU A 214 -5.09 24.82 15.42
CA GLU A 214 -5.46 25.09 16.83
C GLU A 214 -6.82 25.78 16.95
N ALA A 215 -7.19 26.54 15.90
CA ALA A 215 -8.48 27.19 15.73
C ALA A 215 -9.56 26.20 15.28
#